data_AF-A0AAU1RCI2-F1
#
_entry.id   AF-A0AAU1RCI2-F1
#
_cell.length_a   1.000
_cell.length_b   1.000
_cell.length_c   1.000
_cell.angle_alpha   90.00
_cell.angle_beta   90.00
_cell.angle_gamma   90.00
#
_symmetry.space_group_name_H-M   'P 1'
#
loop_
_entity.id
_entity.type
_entity.pdbx_description
1 polymer ?
#
loop_
_entity_poly.entity_id
_entity_poly.type
_entity_poly.pdbx_seq_one_letter_code
_entity_poly.pdbx_strand_id
1 'polypeptide(L)'
;MGDVLAGNHAVWEFDSDSVLIRFARGIRTPRLFHALGSRRIPVEAVSGVTVTAGKRDTVVLRARPRPGADPLMEAAAGQLKESCDPYRLVLPGERAPRAAAFAEALRLRLGPDAAEPADRFLVDVPGPPRHLKAYDARVGFDGSAVAFHWSRTGATSTKWKAGDQRYPLSAVTGVEWRSPDGSGGHLRLLLRERDTAADPRPDHDLAAAVFGVGYGAAHESLPFAAAVLAAVRGRAAVSAVPRARSGDDRLRHLSELYSEGLLTDAEYTALRDRFAADSR
;
A
#
# COMPACT_ATOMS: atom_id res chain seq x y z
N MET A 1 -9.46 15.36 -23.13
CA MET A 1 -8.72 14.22 -23.70
C MET A 1 -7.42 14.15 -22.92
N GLY A 2 -7.24 13.14 -22.06
CA GLY A 2 -6.12 13.08 -21.11
C GLY A 2 -4.76 12.94 -21.81
N ASP A 3 -3.71 13.51 -21.21
CA ASP A 3 -2.37 13.42 -21.76
C ASP A 3 -1.83 11.97 -21.61
N VAL A 4 -1.56 11.33 -22.75
CA VAL A 4 -1.06 9.96 -22.81
C VAL A 4 0.45 9.95 -23.09
N LEU A 5 1.22 9.34 -22.20
CA LEU A 5 2.66 9.12 -22.35
C LEU A 5 2.97 7.63 -22.43
N ALA A 6 3.25 7.14 -23.63
CA ALA A 6 3.77 5.80 -23.84
C ALA A 6 5.30 5.78 -23.70
N GLY A 7 5.82 4.98 -22.79
CA GLY A 7 7.24 4.81 -22.56
C GLY A 7 7.66 3.35 -22.49
N ASN A 8 8.87 3.11 -22.00
CA ASN A 8 9.37 1.76 -21.84
C ASN A 8 8.57 1.03 -20.75
N HIS A 9 8.05 -0.15 -21.10
CA HIS A 9 7.28 -1.05 -20.24
C HIS A 9 5.96 -0.50 -19.66
N ALA A 10 5.58 0.75 -19.91
CA ALA A 10 4.35 1.33 -19.38
C ALA A 10 3.79 2.47 -20.25
N VAL A 11 2.49 2.70 -20.12
CA VAL A 11 1.77 3.88 -20.62
C VAL A 11 1.14 4.58 -19.43
N TRP A 12 1.34 5.90 -19.34
CA TRP A 12 0.72 6.74 -18.33
C TRP A 12 -0.36 7.59 -18.98
N GLU A 13 -1.52 7.64 -18.34
CA GLU A 13 -2.65 8.47 -18.76
C GLU A 13 -3.03 9.35 -17.58
N PHE A 14 -3.04 10.66 -17.80
CA PHE A 14 -3.49 11.58 -16.76
C PHE A 14 -4.94 11.96 -16.96
N ASP A 15 -5.77 11.61 -15.97
CA ASP A 15 -7.15 12.02 -15.86
C ASP A 15 -7.28 13.25 -14.92
N SER A 16 -8.50 13.70 -14.61
CA SER A 16 -8.71 14.87 -13.75
C SER A 16 -8.17 14.70 -12.33
N ASP A 17 -8.25 13.50 -11.76
CA ASP A 17 -8.02 13.19 -10.34
C ASP A 17 -6.96 12.10 -10.11
N SER A 18 -6.40 11.51 -11.18
CA SER A 18 -5.55 10.34 -11.06
C SER A 18 -4.66 10.10 -12.28
N VAL A 19 -3.55 9.43 -12.05
CA VAL A 19 -2.67 8.89 -13.10
C VAL A 19 -2.93 7.39 -13.22
N LEU A 20 -3.38 6.95 -14.39
CA LEU A 20 -3.48 5.53 -14.71
C LEU A 20 -2.18 5.06 -15.36
N ILE A 21 -1.51 4.11 -14.71
CA ILE A 21 -0.30 3.47 -15.20
C ILE A 21 -0.69 2.08 -15.71
N ARG A 22 -0.59 1.86 -17.03
CA ARG A 22 -0.81 0.54 -17.65
C ARG A 22 0.54 -0.07 -17.99
N PHE A 23 0.83 -1.25 -17.46
CA PHE A 23 2.09 -1.92 -17.76
C PHE A 23 1.99 -2.77 -19.02
N ALA A 24 3.03 -2.72 -19.85
CA ALA A 24 3.14 -3.53 -21.05
C ALA A 24 3.33 -5.01 -20.68
N ARG A 25 2.83 -5.91 -21.54
CA ARG A 25 3.14 -7.33 -21.46
C ARG A 25 4.22 -7.65 -22.50
N GLY A 26 5.32 -8.25 -22.07
CA GLY A 26 6.45 -8.52 -22.97
C GLY A 26 7.64 -9.14 -22.25
N ILE A 27 8.48 -9.85 -23.00
CA ILE A 27 9.55 -10.70 -22.45
C ILE A 27 10.64 -9.91 -21.69
N ARG A 28 10.86 -8.64 -22.06
CA ARG A 28 11.83 -7.75 -21.39
C ARG A 28 11.23 -6.93 -20.26
N THR A 29 9.92 -7.00 -20.08
CA THR A 29 9.22 -6.22 -19.04
C THR A 29 9.43 -6.89 -17.69
N PRO A 30 9.76 -6.12 -16.62
CA PRO A 30 9.88 -6.67 -15.28
C PRO A 30 8.64 -7.50 -14.90
N ARG A 31 8.85 -8.72 -14.38
CA ARG A 31 7.74 -9.61 -13.97
C ARG A 31 6.83 -8.98 -12.92
N LEU A 32 7.34 -8.05 -12.11
CA LEU A 32 6.54 -7.29 -11.14
C LEU A 32 5.45 -6.48 -11.86
N PHE A 33 5.76 -5.88 -12.99
CA PHE A 33 4.79 -5.12 -13.77
C PHE A 33 3.69 -6.02 -14.37
N HIS A 34 4.00 -7.27 -14.72
CA HIS A 34 2.98 -8.24 -15.10
C HIS A 34 2.07 -8.62 -13.93
N ALA A 35 2.65 -8.81 -12.75
CA ALA A 35 1.89 -9.12 -11.53
C ALA A 35 0.96 -7.97 -11.10
N LEU A 36 1.37 -6.72 -11.35
CA LEU A 36 0.57 -5.53 -11.07
C LEU A 36 -0.48 -5.25 -12.16
N GLY A 37 -0.15 -5.49 -13.43
CA GLY A 37 -1.04 -5.25 -14.58
C GLY A 37 -1.26 -3.77 -14.89
N SER A 38 -1.95 -3.06 -14.00
CA SER A 38 -2.16 -1.61 -14.06
C SER A 38 -2.35 -1.03 -12.68
N ARG A 39 -2.13 0.28 -12.52
CA ARG A 39 -2.35 0.99 -11.25
C ARG A 39 -3.02 2.32 -11.51
N ARG A 40 -4.11 2.60 -10.81
CA ARG A 40 -4.70 3.94 -10.73
C ARG A 40 -4.12 4.63 -9.51
N ILE A 41 -3.45 5.75 -9.71
CA ILE A 41 -2.80 6.53 -8.66
C ILE A 41 -3.60 7.83 -8.49
N PRO A 42 -4.39 7.99 -7.42
CA PRO A 42 -5.03 9.27 -7.13
C PRO A 42 -3.98 10.37 -7.00
N VAL A 43 -4.29 11.58 -7.48
CA VAL A 43 -3.41 12.75 -7.32
C VAL A 43 -3.12 13.01 -5.84
N GLU A 44 -4.11 12.79 -4.97
CA GLU A 44 -3.97 12.86 -3.51
C GLU A 44 -2.92 11.90 -2.94
N ALA A 45 -2.55 10.85 -3.67
CA ALA A 45 -1.53 9.88 -3.28
C ALA A 45 -0.11 10.31 -3.70
N VAL A 46 0.04 11.40 -4.47
CA VAL A 46 1.31 11.85 -5.04
C VAL A 46 1.86 13.00 -4.20
N SER A 47 3.14 12.90 -3.82
CA SER A 47 3.88 13.95 -3.12
C SER A 47 4.68 14.84 -4.05
N GLY A 48 5.02 14.34 -5.24
CA GLY A 48 5.74 15.11 -6.23
C GLY A 48 6.02 14.34 -7.51
N VAL A 49 6.53 15.06 -8.50
CA VAL A 49 6.93 14.49 -9.79
C VAL A 49 8.21 15.15 -10.29
N THR A 50 9.11 14.35 -10.84
CA THR A 50 10.41 14.79 -11.36
C THR A 50 10.60 14.33 -12.78
N VAL A 51 11.28 15.17 -13.58
CA VAL A 51 11.75 14.83 -14.92
C VAL A 51 13.26 14.96 -14.92
N THR A 52 13.97 13.89 -15.25
CA THR A 52 15.45 13.87 -15.25
C THR A 52 15.97 13.27 -16.54
N ALA A 53 17.20 13.64 -16.93
CA ALA A 53 17.89 12.95 -18.02
C ALA A 53 18.11 11.47 -17.66
N GLY A 54 17.91 10.59 -18.64
CA GLY A 54 18.14 9.16 -18.54
C GLY A 54 19.41 8.71 -19.26
N LYS A 55 19.53 7.40 -19.49
CA LYS A 55 20.65 6.81 -20.25
C LYS A 55 20.31 6.76 -21.75
N ARG A 56 21.32 6.88 -22.62
CA ARG A 56 21.16 6.69 -24.09
C ARG A 56 20.05 7.54 -24.70
N ASP A 57 20.14 8.86 -24.50
CA ASP A 57 19.17 9.84 -25.02
C ASP A 57 17.71 9.52 -24.63
N THR A 58 17.51 9.25 -23.33
CA THR A 58 16.17 9.06 -22.76
C THR A 58 15.90 10.14 -21.72
N VAL A 59 14.62 10.34 -21.42
CA VAL A 59 14.14 11.14 -20.30
C VAL A 59 13.35 10.24 -19.36
N VAL A 60 13.47 10.49 -18.06
CA VAL A 60 12.79 9.73 -17.01
C VAL A 60 11.79 10.64 -16.32
N LEU A 61 10.52 10.30 -16.45
CA LEU A 61 9.43 10.86 -15.65
C LEU A 61 9.23 9.96 -14.44
N ARG A 62 9.26 10.53 -13.23
CA ARG A 62 9.07 9.77 -11.99
C ARG A 62 8.10 10.50 -11.06
N ALA A 63 7.00 9.84 -10.72
CA ALA A 63 6.11 10.28 -9.65
C ALA A 63 6.61 9.73 -8.32
N ARG A 64 6.31 10.43 -7.22
CA ARG A 64 6.62 10.00 -5.86
C ARG A 64 5.31 9.86 -5.11
N PRO A 65 4.96 8.68 -4.60
CA PRO A 65 3.82 8.57 -3.71
C PRO A 65 4.12 9.27 -2.37
N ARG A 66 3.07 9.72 -1.68
CA ARG A 66 3.17 10.15 -0.28
C ARG A 66 3.52 8.94 0.61
N PRO A 67 4.31 9.12 1.68
CA PRO A 67 4.51 8.07 2.68
C PRO A 67 3.16 7.53 3.17
N GLY A 68 3.01 6.21 3.28
CA GLY A 68 1.74 5.59 3.69
C GLY A 68 0.61 5.59 2.67
N ALA A 69 0.77 6.16 1.46
CA ALA A 69 -0.30 6.18 0.45
C ALA A 69 -0.35 4.91 -0.42
N ASP A 70 0.78 4.24 -0.63
CA ASP A 70 0.86 3.03 -1.45
C ASP A 70 1.37 1.84 -0.64
N PRO A 71 0.56 0.78 -0.42
CA PRO A 71 0.98 -0.40 0.34
C PRO A 71 2.15 -1.13 -0.31
N LEU A 72 2.27 -1.10 -1.65
CA LEU A 72 3.38 -1.74 -2.37
C LEU A 72 4.70 -1.03 -2.08
N MET A 73 4.72 0.30 -2.10
CA MET A 73 5.93 1.08 -1.85
C MET A 73 6.29 1.12 -0.37
N GLU A 74 5.28 1.16 0.50
CA GLU A 74 5.46 1.03 1.95
C GLU A 74 6.10 -0.32 2.29
N ALA A 75 5.56 -1.43 1.76
CA ALA A 75 6.13 -2.76 1.97
C ALA A 75 7.53 -2.91 1.37
N ALA A 76 7.81 -2.29 0.22
CA ALA A 76 9.12 -2.32 -0.40
C ALA A 76 10.20 -1.60 0.43
N ALA A 77 9.81 -0.59 1.23
CA ALA A 77 10.68 0.18 2.12
C ALA A 77 11.98 0.63 1.43
N GLY A 78 11.89 1.10 0.18
CA GLY A 78 13.03 1.58 -0.62
C GLY A 78 13.97 0.51 -1.17
N GLN A 79 13.72 -0.78 -0.95
CA GLN A 79 14.58 -1.88 -1.40
C GLN A 79 14.33 -2.31 -2.86
N LEU A 80 13.36 -1.70 -3.53
CA LEU A 80 13.01 -2.05 -4.91
C LEU A 80 14.04 -1.48 -5.89
N LYS A 81 14.55 -2.33 -6.78
CA LYS A 81 15.43 -1.90 -7.89
C LYS A 81 14.73 -0.84 -8.73
N GLU A 82 15.48 0.18 -9.17
CA GLU A 82 14.95 1.27 -9.99
C GLU A 82 14.23 0.77 -11.26
N SER A 83 14.74 -0.30 -11.89
CA SER A 83 14.12 -0.90 -13.08
C SER A 83 12.75 -1.53 -12.82
N CYS A 84 12.43 -1.80 -11.55
CA CYS A 84 11.17 -2.39 -11.12
C CYS A 84 10.26 -1.35 -10.46
N ASP A 85 10.65 -0.07 -10.40
CA ASP A 85 9.85 0.99 -9.81
C ASP A 85 8.60 1.27 -10.67
N PRO A 86 7.37 1.02 -10.16
CA PRO A 86 6.14 1.23 -10.90
C PRO A 86 5.83 2.72 -11.17
N TYR A 87 6.47 3.64 -10.44
CA TYR A 87 6.29 5.09 -10.60
C TYR A 87 7.33 5.73 -11.51
N ARG A 88 8.05 4.92 -12.30
CA ARG A 88 9.11 5.38 -13.21
C ARG A 88 8.77 5.06 -14.65
N LEU A 89 8.67 6.10 -15.48
CA LEU A 89 8.45 5.99 -16.92
C LEU A 89 9.68 6.50 -17.68
N VAL A 90 10.31 5.62 -18.46
CA VAL A 90 11.40 6.00 -19.38
C VAL A 90 10.81 6.31 -20.74
N LEU A 91 11.15 7.47 -21.30
CA LEU A 91 10.69 7.91 -22.60
C LEU A 91 11.90 8.20 -23.51
N PRO A 92 11.76 8.11 -24.84
CA PRO A 92 12.75 8.66 -25.77
C PRO A 92 13.02 10.15 -25.49
N GLY A 93 14.26 10.62 -25.71
CA GLY A 93 14.69 11.99 -25.42
C GLY A 93 13.84 13.06 -26.11
N GLU A 94 13.40 12.80 -27.34
CA GLU A 94 12.45 13.63 -28.10
C GLU A 94 11.13 13.92 -27.37
N ARG A 95 10.73 13.07 -26.39
CA ARG A 95 9.52 13.26 -25.58
C ARG A 95 9.76 14.11 -24.33
N ALA A 96 10.95 14.66 -24.13
CA ALA A 96 11.25 15.52 -22.99
C ALA A 96 10.26 16.70 -22.81
N PRO A 97 9.85 17.44 -23.86
CA PRO A 97 8.85 18.50 -23.72
C PRO A 97 7.49 17.98 -23.21
N ARG A 98 7.05 16.80 -23.70
CA ARG A 98 5.80 16.17 -23.25
C ARG A 98 5.89 15.65 -21.83
N ALA A 99 7.04 15.09 -21.43
CA ALA A 99 7.28 14.66 -20.05
C ALA A 99 7.25 15.85 -19.09
N ALA A 100 7.86 16.98 -19.47
CA ALA A 100 7.84 18.22 -18.69
C ALA A 100 6.43 18.79 -18.55
N ALA A 101 5.66 18.86 -19.65
CA ALA A 101 4.28 19.32 -19.63
C ALA A 101 3.38 18.44 -18.73
N PHE A 102 3.51 17.12 -18.84
CA PHE A 102 2.78 16.18 -17.98
C PHE A 102 3.14 16.36 -16.51
N ALA A 103 4.44 16.43 -16.20
CA ALA A 103 4.90 16.64 -14.83
C ALA A 103 4.32 17.94 -14.27
N GLU A 104 4.28 19.00 -15.06
CA GLU A 104 3.73 20.27 -14.59
C GLU A 104 2.21 20.25 -14.42
N ALA A 105 1.48 19.64 -15.35
CA ALA A 105 0.05 19.43 -15.21
C ALA A 105 -0.30 18.64 -13.93
N LEU A 106 0.54 17.67 -13.54
CA LEU A 106 0.38 16.92 -12.30
C LEU A 106 0.75 17.76 -11.07
N ARG A 107 1.85 18.53 -11.09
CA ARG A 107 2.23 19.41 -9.98
C ARG A 107 1.16 20.43 -9.65
N LEU A 108 0.54 21.03 -10.64
CA LEU A 108 -0.54 22.02 -10.48
C LEU A 108 -1.79 21.47 -9.80
N ARG A 109 -1.95 20.14 -9.74
CA ARG A 109 -3.09 19.47 -9.09
C ARG A 109 -2.75 18.87 -7.72
N LEU A 110 -1.50 18.91 -7.30
CA LEU A 110 -1.13 18.44 -5.97
C LEU A 110 -1.80 19.32 -4.92
N GLY A 111 -2.48 18.69 -3.97
CA GLY A 111 -3.15 19.38 -2.86
C GLY A 111 -2.16 19.92 -1.83
N PRO A 112 -2.64 20.72 -0.86
CA PRO A 112 -1.80 21.27 0.21
C PRO A 112 -1.11 20.18 1.05
N ASP A 113 -1.75 19.00 1.18
CA ASP A 113 -1.24 17.88 1.98
C ASP A 113 -0.24 16.99 1.23
N ALA A 114 0.19 17.37 0.02
CA ALA A 114 1.09 16.55 -0.79
C ALA A 114 2.44 16.28 -0.11
N ALA A 115 2.91 17.18 0.76
CA ALA A 115 4.13 16.98 1.54
C ALA A 115 3.93 16.08 2.76
N GLU A 116 2.70 15.91 3.22
CA GLU A 116 2.37 15.18 4.44
C GLU A 116 2.20 13.67 4.16
N PRO A 117 2.50 12.79 5.13
CA PRO A 117 2.12 11.39 5.07
C PRO A 117 0.61 11.22 4.83
N ALA A 118 0.21 10.14 4.18
CA ALA A 118 -1.20 9.80 4.04
C ALA A 118 -1.68 9.00 5.26
N ASP A 119 -2.86 9.35 5.77
CA ASP A 119 -3.47 8.67 6.92
C ASP A 119 -3.94 7.24 6.59
N ARG A 120 -4.12 6.95 5.31
CA ARG A 120 -4.53 5.64 4.78
C ARG A 120 -3.86 5.36 3.45
N PHE A 121 -3.86 4.09 3.07
CA PHE A 121 -3.53 3.72 1.70
C PHE A 121 -4.58 4.27 0.75
N LEU A 122 -4.11 4.97 -0.29
CA LEU A 122 -4.92 5.58 -1.35
C LEU A 122 -4.76 4.83 -2.67
N VAL A 123 -3.71 4.01 -2.79
CA VAL A 123 -3.44 3.22 -4.00
C VAL A 123 -3.83 1.76 -3.75
N ASP A 124 -4.65 1.24 -4.65
CA ASP A 124 -5.07 -0.16 -4.59
C ASP A 124 -3.91 -1.12 -4.85
N VAL A 125 -3.98 -2.25 -4.16
CA VAL A 125 -3.11 -3.40 -4.39
C VAL A 125 -3.95 -4.62 -4.71
N PRO A 126 -3.40 -5.57 -5.47
CA PRO A 126 -4.12 -6.81 -5.78
C PRO A 126 -4.53 -7.56 -4.48
N GLY A 127 -5.83 -7.69 -4.24
CA GLY A 127 -6.39 -8.28 -3.00
C GLY A 127 -6.21 -9.80 -2.85
N PRO A 128 -6.64 -10.40 -1.72
CA PRO A 128 -6.64 -11.85 -1.50
C PRO A 128 -7.63 -12.59 -2.43
N PRO A 129 -7.47 -13.91 -2.64
CA PRO A 129 -6.42 -14.76 -2.08
C PRO A 129 -5.05 -14.53 -2.73
N ARG A 130 -3.99 -14.67 -1.93
CA ARG A 130 -2.59 -14.58 -2.38
C ARG A 130 -1.81 -15.79 -1.89
N HIS A 131 -0.87 -16.25 -2.72
CA HIS A 131 0.05 -17.32 -2.39
C HIS A 131 1.47 -16.90 -2.71
N LEU A 132 2.40 -17.35 -1.87
CA LEU A 132 3.82 -17.10 -2.02
C LEU A 132 4.56 -18.42 -1.79
N LYS A 133 5.38 -18.82 -2.77
CA LYS A 133 6.28 -19.95 -2.63
C LYS A 133 7.65 -19.44 -2.19
N ALA A 134 7.93 -19.54 -0.90
CA ALA A 134 9.23 -19.26 -0.30
C ALA A 134 10.09 -20.55 -0.30
N TYR A 135 11.36 -20.41 0.08
CA TYR A 135 12.30 -21.54 0.09
C TYR A 135 11.92 -22.57 1.17
N ASP A 136 11.61 -22.08 2.36
CA ASP A 136 11.30 -22.88 3.55
C ASP A 136 9.79 -23.05 3.79
N ALA A 137 8.92 -22.39 3.01
CA ALA A 137 7.49 -22.39 3.23
C ALA A 137 6.66 -22.13 1.97
N ARG A 138 5.41 -22.59 1.97
CA ARG A 138 4.34 -21.98 1.18
C ARG A 138 3.54 -21.08 2.11
N VAL A 139 3.38 -19.82 1.74
CA VAL A 139 2.64 -18.83 2.52
C VAL A 139 1.35 -18.49 1.79
N GLY A 140 0.22 -18.51 2.49
CA GLY A 140 -1.10 -18.15 1.97
C GLY A 140 -1.68 -16.97 2.75
N PHE A 141 -2.38 -16.08 2.05
CA PHE A 141 -3.17 -15.01 2.66
C PHE A 141 -4.58 -15.02 2.08
N ASP A 142 -5.57 -15.25 2.93
CA ASP A 142 -6.99 -15.35 2.54
C ASP A 142 -7.80 -14.08 2.83
N GLY A 143 -7.16 -13.02 3.34
CA GLY A 143 -7.84 -11.79 3.79
C GLY A 143 -8.11 -11.76 5.29
N SER A 144 -8.19 -12.92 5.94
CA SER A 144 -8.49 -13.06 7.37
C SER A 144 -7.28 -13.53 8.19
N ALA A 145 -6.37 -14.30 7.59
CA ALA A 145 -5.19 -14.86 8.23
C ALA A 145 -4.06 -15.11 7.22
N VAL A 146 -2.84 -15.14 7.72
CA VAL A 146 -1.66 -15.60 7.00
C VAL A 146 -1.29 -16.98 7.50
N ALA A 147 -1.22 -17.96 6.60
CA ALA A 147 -0.86 -19.33 6.92
C ALA A 147 0.50 -19.70 6.31
N PHE A 148 1.33 -20.39 7.08
CA PHE A 148 2.62 -20.91 6.67
C PHE A 148 2.57 -22.43 6.71
N HIS A 149 2.86 -23.03 5.55
CA HIS A 149 3.03 -24.47 5.40
C HIS A 149 4.49 -24.79 5.15
N TRP A 150 5.14 -25.48 6.10
CA TRP A 150 6.59 -25.66 6.06
C TRP A 150 7.04 -26.65 4.99
N SER A 151 8.14 -26.31 4.31
CA SER A 151 8.78 -27.17 3.32
C SER A 151 9.57 -28.28 4.00
N ARG A 152 9.29 -29.54 3.68
CA ARG A 152 10.02 -30.70 4.22
C ARG A 152 11.53 -30.62 4.01
N THR A 153 11.98 -30.03 2.90
CA THR A 153 13.40 -29.96 2.52
C THR A 153 14.03 -28.60 2.75
N GLY A 154 13.23 -27.56 3.02
CA GLY A 154 13.72 -26.18 3.18
C GLY A 154 13.59 -25.64 4.60
N ALA A 155 12.64 -26.14 5.39
CA ALA A 155 12.42 -25.66 6.74
C ALA A 155 13.47 -26.19 7.72
N THR A 156 13.88 -25.34 8.65
CA THR A 156 14.73 -25.74 9.77
C THR A 156 13.99 -26.68 10.71
N SER A 157 14.73 -27.41 11.55
CA SER A 157 14.13 -28.29 12.56
C SER A 157 13.22 -27.52 13.54
N THR A 158 13.54 -26.26 13.84
CA THR A 158 12.70 -25.36 14.64
C THR A 158 11.31 -25.19 14.03
N LYS A 159 11.23 -24.78 12.76
CA LYS A 159 9.96 -24.58 12.05
C LYS A 159 9.22 -25.91 11.85
N TRP A 160 9.94 -26.94 11.42
CA TRP A 160 9.34 -28.25 11.17
C TRP A 160 8.69 -28.85 12.41
N LYS A 161 9.35 -28.77 13.57
CA LYS A 161 8.81 -29.28 14.85
C LYS A 161 7.63 -28.45 15.37
N ALA A 162 7.60 -27.15 15.10
CA ALA A 162 6.49 -26.29 15.50
C ALA A 162 5.20 -26.57 14.71
N GLY A 163 5.30 -27.26 13.57
CA GLY A 163 4.18 -27.50 12.67
C GLY A 163 3.73 -26.23 11.94
N ASP A 164 2.82 -26.39 10.99
CA ASP A 164 2.27 -25.29 10.20
C ASP A 164 1.68 -24.20 11.10
N GLN A 165 1.90 -22.93 10.74
CA GLN A 165 1.48 -21.78 11.54
C GLN A 165 0.34 -21.05 10.86
N ARG A 166 -0.57 -20.50 11.64
CA ARG A 166 -1.65 -19.63 11.14
C ARG A 166 -1.80 -18.43 12.06
N TYR A 167 -1.62 -17.24 11.50
CA TYR A 167 -1.73 -15.97 12.23
C TYR A 167 -2.98 -15.24 11.77
N PRO A 168 -3.98 -15.03 12.64
CA PRO A 168 -5.13 -14.21 12.28
C PRO A 168 -4.67 -12.76 12.03
N LEU A 169 -5.29 -12.07 11.09
CA LEU A 169 -4.96 -10.69 10.74
C LEU A 169 -5.04 -9.77 11.95
N SER A 170 -5.91 -10.07 12.92
CA SER A 170 -6.00 -9.34 14.19
C SER A 170 -4.70 -9.37 15.00
N ALA A 171 -3.89 -10.41 14.89
CA ALA A 171 -2.60 -10.53 15.58
C ALA A 171 -1.45 -9.85 14.82
N VAL A 172 -1.64 -9.46 13.56
CA VAL A 172 -0.62 -8.85 12.71
C VAL A 172 -0.70 -7.32 12.79
N THR A 173 0.42 -6.66 13.02
CA THR A 173 0.57 -5.20 13.08
C THR A 173 1.27 -4.63 11.85
N GLY A 174 1.98 -5.45 11.09
CA GLY A 174 2.67 -5.05 9.88
C GLY A 174 3.40 -6.21 9.22
N VAL A 175 4.18 -5.88 8.19
CA VAL A 175 4.96 -6.86 7.43
C VAL A 175 6.32 -6.24 7.13
N GLU A 176 7.38 -6.99 7.39
CA GLU A 176 8.72 -6.70 6.90
C GLU A 176 8.97 -7.55 5.64
N TRP A 177 9.30 -6.88 4.54
CA TRP A 177 9.76 -7.53 3.32
C TRP A 177 11.22 -7.17 3.08
N ARG A 178 12.08 -8.18 2.92
CA ARG A 178 13.46 -8.01 2.49
C ARG A 178 13.63 -8.54 1.09
N SER A 179 14.22 -7.72 0.22
CA SER A 179 14.34 -8.04 -1.19
C SER A 179 15.05 -9.39 -1.42
N PRO A 180 14.52 -10.28 -2.28
CA PRO A 180 15.19 -11.53 -2.64
C PRO A 180 16.48 -11.31 -3.46
N ASP A 181 16.72 -10.08 -3.93
CA ASP A 181 17.93 -9.73 -4.68
C ASP A 181 19.16 -9.50 -3.77
N GLY A 182 18.95 -9.34 -2.46
CA GLY A 182 20.01 -9.16 -1.47
C GLY A 182 20.26 -10.43 -0.65
N SER A 183 21.21 -10.35 0.29
CA SER A 183 21.41 -11.41 1.28
C SER A 183 20.23 -11.43 2.27
N GLY A 184 19.81 -12.63 2.67
CA GLY A 184 18.78 -12.80 3.70
C GLY A 184 17.39 -12.31 3.30
N GLY A 185 17.02 -12.37 2.01
CA GLY A 185 15.66 -12.07 1.56
C GLY A 185 14.62 -12.91 2.30
N HIS A 186 13.57 -12.27 2.80
CA HIS A 186 12.50 -12.93 3.55
C HIS A 186 11.24 -12.08 3.60
N LEU A 187 10.13 -12.71 3.99
CA LEU A 187 8.89 -12.07 4.41
C LEU A 187 8.68 -12.38 5.89
N ARG A 188 8.51 -11.37 6.74
CA ARG A 188 8.25 -11.56 8.18
C ARG A 188 7.00 -10.79 8.59
N LEU A 189 6.11 -11.45 9.33
CA LEU A 189 4.97 -10.78 9.95
C LEU A 189 5.41 -10.11 11.24
N LEU A 190 4.98 -8.86 11.42
CA LEU A 190 5.09 -8.16 12.69
C LEU A 190 3.83 -8.46 13.49
N LEU A 191 3.98 -9.03 14.67
CA LEU A 191 2.87 -9.50 15.51
C LEU A 191 2.70 -8.58 16.73
N ARG A 192 1.46 -8.41 17.22
CA ARG A 192 1.14 -7.52 18.35
C ARG A 192 1.78 -7.98 19.67
N GLU A 193 1.68 -9.27 19.98
CA GLU A 193 2.09 -9.86 21.26
C GLU A 193 3.42 -10.61 21.10
N ARG A 194 4.40 -9.97 20.46
CA ARG A 194 5.73 -10.55 20.27
C ARG A 194 6.75 -9.79 21.08
N ASP A 195 7.59 -10.53 21.81
CA ASP A 195 8.79 -9.96 22.42
C ASP A 195 9.77 -9.54 21.32
N THR A 196 9.89 -8.22 21.13
CA THR A 196 10.80 -7.62 20.15
C THR A 196 12.27 -7.83 20.49
N ALA A 197 12.60 -8.17 21.75
CA ALA A 197 13.98 -8.38 22.18
C ALA A 197 14.61 -9.65 21.63
N ALA A 198 13.81 -10.65 21.22
CA ALA A 198 14.33 -11.93 20.76
C ALA A 198 14.78 -11.94 19.29
N ASP A 199 14.39 -10.94 18.46
CA ASP A 199 14.52 -10.85 16.99
C ASP A 199 15.23 -12.05 16.33
N PRO A 200 14.54 -13.21 16.25
CA PRO A 200 15.19 -14.45 15.87
C PRO A 200 15.54 -14.40 14.38
N ARG A 201 16.64 -15.06 14.00
CA ARG A 201 17.00 -15.20 12.58
C ARG A 201 15.80 -15.69 11.75
N PRO A 202 15.58 -15.15 10.53
CA PRO A 202 14.39 -15.48 9.72
C PRO A 202 14.15 -16.98 9.48
N ASP A 203 15.20 -17.79 9.44
CA ASP A 203 15.15 -19.24 9.26
C ASP A 203 14.69 -20.01 10.51
N HIS A 204 14.74 -19.38 11.70
CA HIS A 204 14.25 -19.91 12.98
C HIS A 204 12.96 -19.20 13.44
N ASP A 205 12.52 -18.16 12.74
CA ASP A 205 11.34 -17.37 13.05
C ASP A 205 10.06 -17.99 12.48
N LEU A 206 9.14 -18.43 13.35
CA LEU A 206 7.85 -19.02 12.96
C LEU A 206 6.92 -18.04 12.21
N ALA A 207 7.15 -16.73 12.37
CA ALA A 207 6.41 -15.67 11.68
C ALA A 207 7.12 -15.18 10.40
N ALA A 208 8.19 -15.85 9.96
CA ALA A 208 8.92 -15.50 8.75
C ALA A 208 9.02 -16.66 7.75
N ALA A 209 9.11 -16.32 6.47
CA ALA A 209 9.45 -17.23 5.38
C ALA A 209 10.67 -16.70 4.63
N VAL A 210 11.66 -17.56 4.42
CA VAL A 210 12.96 -17.23 3.83
C VAL A 210 12.90 -17.39 2.31
N PHE A 211 13.48 -16.45 1.58
CA PHE A 211 13.61 -16.52 0.13
C PHE A 211 14.90 -17.25 -0.26
N GLY A 212 14.93 -17.78 -1.47
CA GLY A 212 16.07 -18.53 -1.98
C GLY A 212 16.11 -18.50 -3.49
N VAL A 213 17.14 -19.11 -4.09
CA VAL A 213 17.28 -19.14 -5.54
C VAL A 213 16.04 -19.79 -6.18
N GLY A 214 15.26 -19.00 -6.92
CA GLY A 214 14.01 -19.46 -7.55
C GLY A 214 12.76 -19.43 -6.66
N TYR A 215 12.86 -18.93 -5.42
CA TYR A 215 11.76 -18.86 -4.45
C TYR A 215 11.64 -17.45 -3.87
N GLY A 216 10.41 -16.99 -3.62
CA GLY A 216 10.19 -15.67 -3.01
C GLY A 216 10.46 -14.49 -3.93
N ALA A 217 10.40 -14.68 -5.24
CA ALA A 217 10.73 -13.66 -6.24
C ALA A 217 9.91 -12.37 -6.02
N ALA A 218 10.52 -11.21 -6.27
CA ALA A 218 9.94 -9.91 -5.91
C ALA A 218 8.54 -9.67 -6.52
N HIS A 219 8.28 -10.22 -7.71
CA HIS A 219 6.97 -10.11 -8.38
C HIS A 219 5.85 -10.94 -7.72
N GLU A 220 6.18 -11.85 -6.81
CA GLU A 220 5.23 -12.63 -6.01
C GLU A 220 5.23 -12.14 -4.56
N SER A 221 6.42 -12.01 -3.96
CA SER A 221 6.56 -11.70 -2.54
C SER A 221 6.17 -10.27 -2.19
N LEU A 222 6.48 -9.29 -3.04
CA LEU A 222 6.15 -7.89 -2.76
C LEU A 222 4.63 -7.61 -2.87
N PRO A 223 3.91 -8.04 -3.93
CA PRO A 223 2.45 -7.93 -3.95
C PRO A 223 1.78 -8.68 -2.80
N PHE A 224 2.32 -9.84 -2.38
CA PHE A 224 1.84 -10.54 -1.19
C PHE A 224 1.98 -9.69 0.08
N ALA A 225 3.17 -9.13 0.32
CA ALA A 225 3.45 -8.27 1.46
C ALA A 225 2.51 -7.03 1.47
N ALA A 226 2.36 -6.40 0.32
CA ALA A 226 1.50 -5.24 0.13
C ALA A 226 0.02 -5.55 0.43
N ALA A 227 -0.48 -6.71 -0.01
CA ALA A 227 -1.86 -7.14 0.26
C ALA A 227 -2.12 -7.37 1.75
N VAL A 228 -1.19 -8.01 2.47
CA VAL A 228 -1.30 -8.19 3.92
C VAL A 228 -1.24 -6.84 4.63
N LEU A 229 -0.31 -5.97 4.26
CA LEU A 229 -0.15 -4.65 4.86
C LEU A 229 -1.40 -3.77 4.65
N ALA A 230 -1.96 -3.78 3.44
CA ALA A 230 -3.20 -3.08 3.11
C ALA A 230 -4.37 -3.56 3.99
N ALA A 231 -4.51 -4.86 4.19
CA ALA A 231 -5.55 -5.44 5.03
C ALA A 231 -5.38 -5.07 6.52
N VAL A 232 -4.15 -5.07 7.03
CA VAL A 232 -3.85 -4.64 8.41
C VAL A 232 -4.26 -3.18 8.65
N ARG A 233 -3.86 -2.25 7.76
CA ARG A 233 -4.23 -0.84 7.90
C ARG A 233 -5.71 -0.57 7.64
N GLY A 234 -6.32 -1.28 6.69
CA GLY A 234 -7.76 -1.19 6.44
C GLY A 234 -8.58 -1.53 7.69
N ARG A 235 -8.19 -2.55 8.45
CA ARG A 235 -8.81 -2.87 9.74
C ARG A 235 -8.60 -1.77 10.78
N ALA A 236 -7.41 -1.19 10.86
CA ALA A 236 -7.12 -0.10 11.81
C ALA A 236 -8.02 1.12 11.56
N ALA A 237 -8.27 1.46 10.29
CA ALA A 237 -9.18 2.54 9.93
C ALA A 237 -10.64 2.28 10.34
N VAL A 238 -11.13 1.04 10.19
CA VAL A 238 -12.50 0.68 10.61
C VAL A 238 -12.63 0.62 12.14
N SER A 239 -11.55 0.30 12.85
CA SER A 239 -11.53 0.28 14.32
C SER A 239 -11.36 1.67 14.96
N ALA A 240 -10.94 2.67 14.19
CA ALA A 240 -10.89 4.05 14.63
C ALA A 240 -12.31 4.64 14.61
N VAL A 241 -13.05 4.48 15.70
CA VAL A 241 -14.34 5.17 15.93
C VAL A 241 -14.12 6.68 15.78
N PRO A 242 -15.00 7.45 15.09
CA PRO A 242 -14.83 8.88 14.98
C PRO A 242 -14.75 9.49 16.38
N ARG A 243 -13.73 10.32 16.59
CA ARG A 243 -13.53 11.08 17.83
C ARG A 243 -14.87 11.72 18.19
N ALA A 244 -15.38 11.44 19.40
CA ALA A 244 -16.68 11.95 19.84
C ALA A 244 -16.75 13.46 19.60
N ARG A 245 -17.68 13.90 18.74
CA ARG A 245 -17.94 15.33 18.50
C ARG A 245 -18.17 16.02 19.84
N SER A 246 -17.59 17.20 20.03
CA SER A 246 -17.77 18.00 21.25
C SER A 246 -19.26 18.30 21.47
N GLY A 247 -19.66 18.62 22.71
CA GLY A 247 -21.06 18.99 23.01
C GLY A 247 -21.57 20.12 22.11
N ASP A 248 -20.70 21.08 21.79
CA ASP A 248 -21.02 22.24 20.95
C ASP A 248 -21.32 21.86 19.49
N ASP A 249 -20.58 20.88 18.94
CA ASP A 249 -20.82 20.40 17.57
C ASP A 249 -22.14 19.63 17.46
N ARG A 250 -22.56 18.94 18.54
CA ARG A 250 -23.86 18.24 18.57
C ARG A 250 -25.02 19.21 18.65
N LEU A 251 -24.88 20.27 19.45
CA LEU A 251 -25.91 21.31 19.56
C LEU A 251 -26.08 22.10 18.25
N ARG A 252 -24.98 22.40 17.55
CA ARG A 252 -25.02 23.05 16.24
C ARG A 252 -25.75 22.20 15.20
N HIS A 253 -25.41 20.92 15.13
CA HIS A 253 -26.04 19.99 14.19
C HIS A 253 -27.52 19.73 14.51
N LEU A 254 -27.89 19.67 15.79
CA LEU A 254 -29.29 19.57 16.20
C LEU A 254 -30.09 20.79 15.74
N SER A 255 -29.49 21.99 15.82
CA SER A 255 -30.09 23.24 15.33
C SER A 255 -30.27 23.27 13.82
N GLU A 256 -29.34 22.68 13.06
CA GLU A 256 -29.44 22.53 11.61
C GLU A 256 -30.62 21.63 11.23
N LEU A 257 -30.73 20.45 11.84
CA LEU A 257 -31.81 19.49 11.55
C LEU A 257 -33.20 20.05 11.87
N TYR A 258 -33.33 20.83 12.95
CA TYR A 258 -34.58 21.52 13.27
C TYR A 258 -34.93 22.61 12.24
N SER A 259 -33.93 23.36 11.78
CA SER A 259 -34.12 24.41 10.75
C SER A 259 -34.50 23.81 9.40
N GLU A 260 -34.08 22.58 9.11
CA GLU A 260 -34.48 21.81 7.93
C GLU A 260 -35.86 21.15 8.07
N GLY A 261 -36.54 21.31 9.22
CA GLY A 261 -37.85 20.72 9.50
C GLY A 261 -37.83 19.21 9.68
N LEU A 262 -36.64 18.62 9.90
CA LEU A 262 -36.44 17.19 10.10
C LEU A 262 -36.72 16.73 11.54
N LEU A 263 -37.00 17.67 12.44
CA LEU A 263 -37.34 17.43 13.84
C LEU A 263 -38.56 18.25 14.23
N THR A 264 -39.46 17.64 15.01
CA THR A 264 -40.53 18.36 15.68
C THR A 264 -40.00 19.14 16.88
N ASP A 265 -40.71 20.19 17.31
CA ASP A 265 -40.34 21.02 18.46
C ASP A 265 -40.11 20.20 19.75
N ALA A 266 -40.90 19.16 19.94
CA ALA A 266 -40.81 18.24 21.08
C ALA A 266 -39.54 17.38 21.03
N GLU A 267 -39.19 16.86 19.84
CA GLU A 267 -37.98 16.07 19.63
C GLU A 267 -36.72 16.92 19.76
N TYR A 268 -36.74 18.13 19.20
CA TYR A 268 -35.63 19.09 19.32
C TYR A 268 -35.36 19.44 20.78
N THR A 269 -36.40 19.77 21.55
CA THR A 269 -36.27 20.15 22.97
C THR A 269 -35.72 19.00 23.80
N ALA A 270 -36.24 17.78 23.63
CA ALA A 270 -35.78 16.61 24.37
C ALA A 270 -34.31 16.27 24.08
N LEU A 271 -33.89 16.35 22.80
CA LEU A 271 -32.51 16.07 22.40
C LEU A 271 -31.54 17.15 22.87
N ARG A 272 -31.94 18.42 22.81
CA ARG A 272 -31.12 19.54 23.27
C ARG A 272 -30.85 19.43 24.77
N ASP A 273 -31.88 19.13 25.56
CA ASP A 273 -31.76 19.05 27.02
C ASP A 273 -30.89 17.84 27.43
N ARG A 274 -30.98 16.73 26.70
CA ARG A 274 -30.08 15.58 26.86
C ARG A 274 -28.62 15.94 26.56
N PHE A 275 -28.36 16.62 25.45
CA PHE A 275 -26.99 17.01 25.09
C PHE A 275 -26.41 18.07 26.02
N ALA A 276 -27.24 18.97 26.56
CA ALA A 276 -26.83 19.93 27.57
C ALA A 276 -26.51 19.27 28.93
N ALA A 277 -27.24 18.20 29.29
CA ALA A 277 -26.96 17.40 30.49
C ALA A 277 -25.68 16.57 30.35
N ASP A 278 -25.40 16.03 29.16
CA ASP A 278 -24.19 15.25 28.86
C ASP A 278 -22.90 16.12 28.77
N SER A 279 -23.03 17.46 28.82
CA SER A 279 -21.93 18.41 28.69
C SER A 279 -21.51 19.09 30.03
N ARG A 280 -22.09 18.67 31.16
CA ARG A 280 -21.70 19.06 32.53
C ARG A 280 -20.89 17.98 33.22
#